data_AF-A0A6C0DJY6-F1
#
_entry.id   AF-A0A6C0DJY6-F1
#
_cell.length_a   1.000
_cell.length_b   1.000
_cell.length_c   1.000
_cell.angle_alpha   90.00
_cell.angle_beta   90.00
_cell.angle_gamma   90.00
#
_symmetry.space_group_name_H-M   'P 1'
#
loop_
_entity.id
_entity.type
_entity.pdbx_description
1 polymer ?
#
loop_
_entity_poly.entity_id
_entity_poly.type
_entity_poly.pdbx_seq_one_letter_code
_entity_poly.pdbx_strand_id
1 'polypeptide(L)'
;MATFYQNKQTHTCSNCGLTGHTFRFCQEPVSSYGVLVFRWVSPGEKWPQTNVLCSEISSNSGTQCLKPQVLMIQRKDSLGFMDIMRGKYKVNEPEYIKKQLRGMTEEERKKLETMDFEDIWHLLWGSDAESSRRYAHDRITSKQKLAELRAGIELESGVKYTLNDLLRQEPVVYKTPEWGFPKGRRDPHELDIQCAFRELEEETSIVESEVLKVMNVAPLIEQFYGSNGIHYRHSYYLAYYVGERNISFDALNPEMAREIGNLKWTNLDEAVELLRPENIEKKTILLQLSSILRNFSPVIKPQLYGKLLNENTSEEQQRQYVYKSNGTVQGQVDKTKRFFGAKQTAGRV
;
A
#
# COMPACT_ATOMS: atom_id res chain seq x y z
N MET A 1 32.33 -33.96 -28.11
CA MET A 1 32.00 -33.41 -26.78
C MET A 1 30.93 -32.35 -26.96
N ALA A 2 29.66 -32.74 -26.89
CA ALA A 2 28.55 -31.80 -27.00
C ALA A 2 28.34 -31.14 -25.63
N THR A 3 28.75 -29.88 -25.51
CA THR A 3 28.55 -29.05 -24.33
C THR A 3 27.07 -28.67 -24.27
N PHE A 4 26.33 -29.27 -23.36
CA PHE A 4 24.98 -28.85 -23.04
C PHE A 4 25.03 -27.44 -22.45
N TYR A 5 24.76 -26.42 -23.27
CA TYR A 5 24.40 -25.09 -22.79
C TYR A 5 23.04 -25.21 -22.11
N GLN A 6 23.03 -25.43 -20.80
CA GLN A 6 21.85 -25.15 -19.99
C GLN A 6 21.59 -23.66 -20.04
N ASN A 7 20.56 -23.28 -20.79
CA ASN A 7 20.00 -21.94 -20.81
C ASN A 7 19.43 -21.67 -19.40
N LYS A 8 20.24 -21.12 -18.49
CA LYS A 8 19.78 -20.69 -17.16
C LYS A 8 18.82 -19.52 -17.38
N GLN A 9 17.52 -19.81 -17.42
CA GLN A 9 16.50 -18.77 -17.32
C GLN A 9 16.77 -17.99 -16.03
N THR A 10 17.26 -16.77 -16.16
CA THR A 10 17.49 -15.89 -15.02
C THR A 10 16.12 -15.41 -14.54
N HIS A 11 15.55 -16.10 -13.57
CA HIS A 11 14.29 -15.69 -12.96
C HIS A 11 14.44 -14.29 -12.36
N THR A 12 13.55 -13.39 -12.75
CA THR A 12 13.43 -12.04 -12.16
C THR A 12 12.48 -12.14 -10.97
N CYS A 13 12.89 -11.61 -9.82
CA CYS A 13 12.08 -11.62 -8.62
C CYS A 13 10.91 -10.62 -8.75
N SER A 14 9.66 -11.09 -8.62
CA SER A 14 8.49 -10.21 -8.69
C SER A 14 8.43 -9.18 -7.55
N ASN A 15 9.12 -9.39 -6.42
CA ASN A 15 9.20 -8.42 -5.32
C ASN A 15 10.17 -7.26 -5.62
N CYS A 16 11.46 -7.55 -5.70
CA CYS A 16 12.51 -6.52 -5.81
C CYS A 16 12.96 -6.22 -7.24
N GLY A 17 12.60 -7.05 -8.22
CA GLY A 17 12.95 -6.87 -9.63
C GLY A 17 14.37 -7.30 -9.98
N LEU A 18 15.15 -7.78 -9.01
CA LEU A 18 16.49 -8.31 -9.24
C LEU A 18 16.44 -9.75 -9.75
N THR A 19 17.48 -10.15 -10.48
CA THR A 19 17.63 -11.53 -10.99
C THR A 19 18.37 -12.42 -9.99
N GLY A 20 18.19 -13.74 -10.13
CA GLY A 20 18.96 -14.75 -9.37
C GLY A 20 18.25 -15.32 -8.15
N HIS A 21 17.03 -14.88 -7.84
CA HIS A 21 16.18 -15.49 -6.81
C HIS A 21 14.69 -15.36 -7.16
N THR A 22 13.86 -16.19 -6.53
CA THR A 22 12.39 -16.10 -6.63
C THR A 22 11.82 -15.29 -5.46
N PHE A 23 10.56 -14.86 -5.58
CA PHE A 23 9.83 -14.13 -4.53
C PHE A 23 10.00 -14.74 -3.13
N ARG A 24 9.91 -16.07 -3.01
CA ARG A 24 9.98 -16.79 -1.73
C ARG A 24 11.33 -16.64 -1.00
N PHE A 25 12.41 -16.36 -1.73
CA PHE A 25 13.75 -16.20 -1.18
C PHE A 25 14.21 -14.74 -1.18
N CYS A 26 13.32 -13.80 -1.49
CA CYS A 26 13.63 -12.38 -1.47
C CYS A 26 13.85 -11.90 -0.03
N GLN A 27 14.95 -11.18 0.20
CA GLN A 27 15.28 -10.55 1.50
C GLN A 27 14.78 -9.11 1.60
N GLU A 28 14.33 -8.53 0.49
CA GLU A 28 13.74 -7.19 0.48
C GLU A 28 12.33 -7.22 1.09
N PRO A 29 11.87 -6.10 1.68
CA PRO A 29 10.51 -5.98 2.19
C PRO A 29 9.48 -6.32 1.10
N VAL A 30 8.36 -6.93 1.49
CA VAL A 30 7.27 -7.22 0.55
C VAL A 30 6.72 -5.89 0.03
N SER A 31 6.92 -5.67 -1.26
CA SER A 31 6.71 -4.38 -1.90
C SER A 31 5.35 -4.28 -2.58
N SER A 32 4.70 -3.14 -2.41
CA SER A 32 3.54 -2.72 -3.18
C SER A 32 3.72 -1.31 -3.71
N TYR A 33 3.06 -1.04 -4.83
CA TYR A 33 3.13 0.24 -5.53
C TYR A 33 1.73 0.80 -5.68
N GLY A 34 1.58 2.09 -5.45
CA GLY A 34 0.28 2.75 -5.44
C GLY A 34 0.37 4.22 -5.81
N VAL A 35 -0.79 4.88 -5.88
CA VAL A 35 -0.88 6.29 -6.25
C VAL A 35 -1.66 7.05 -5.18
N LEU A 36 -1.05 8.11 -4.66
CA LEU A 36 -1.71 9.13 -3.87
C LEU A 36 -2.31 10.16 -4.82
N VAL A 37 -3.59 9.96 -5.13
CA VAL A 37 -4.34 10.88 -5.96
C VAL A 37 -4.87 12.02 -5.09
N PHE A 38 -4.53 13.25 -5.46
CA PHE A 38 -5.05 14.44 -4.80
C PHE A 38 -5.74 15.37 -5.79
N ARG A 39 -6.61 16.23 -5.29
CA ARG A 39 -7.23 17.32 -6.04
C ARG A 39 -7.25 18.59 -5.22
N TRP A 40 -7.34 19.73 -5.90
CA TRP A 40 -7.53 21.01 -5.26
C TRP A 40 -9.00 21.37 -5.28
N VAL A 41 -9.56 21.69 -4.13
CA VAL A 41 -10.90 22.23 -4.01
C VAL A 41 -10.79 23.71 -3.66
N SER A 42 -11.35 24.55 -4.53
CA SER A 42 -11.42 25.98 -4.30
C SER A 42 -12.81 26.38 -3.80
N PRO A 43 -12.93 27.30 -2.85
CA PRO A 43 -14.19 27.98 -2.55
C PRO A 43 -14.71 28.88 -3.70
N GLY A 44 -13.88 29.19 -4.70
CA GLY A 44 -14.23 30.06 -5.83
C GLY A 44 -13.63 29.62 -7.17
N GLU A 45 -14.04 30.25 -8.26
CA GLU A 45 -13.78 29.81 -9.64
C GLU A 45 -12.31 29.99 -10.13
N LYS A 46 -11.42 30.59 -9.31
CA LYS A 46 -10.06 30.93 -9.75
C LYS A 46 -9.08 29.76 -9.62
N TRP A 47 -8.90 29.03 -10.71
CA TRP A 47 -7.79 28.11 -11.02
C TRP A 47 -7.68 28.02 -12.55
N PRO A 48 -6.49 27.91 -13.20
CA PRO A 48 -5.20 27.31 -12.81
C PRO A 48 -4.25 28.14 -11.92
N GLN A 49 -3.23 27.48 -11.34
CA GLN A 49 -2.18 28.06 -10.47
C GLN A 49 -1.55 29.33 -11.06
N THR A 50 -1.30 29.30 -12.37
CA THR A 50 -0.72 30.41 -13.13
C THR A 50 -1.60 31.64 -13.09
N ASN A 51 -2.93 31.49 -13.12
CA ASN A 51 -3.84 32.63 -13.05
C ASN A 51 -3.74 33.31 -11.69
N VAL A 52 -3.61 32.53 -10.61
CA VAL A 52 -3.45 33.07 -9.25
C VAL A 52 -2.08 33.74 -9.11
N LEU A 53 -1.00 33.07 -9.51
CA LEU A 53 0.37 33.64 -9.45
C LEU A 53 0.52 34.93 -10.26
N CYS A 54 -0.14 35.02 -11.43
CA CYS A 54 -0.08 36.21 -12.28
C CYS A 54 -1.01 37.34 -11.83
N SER A 55 -2.07 37.04 -11.06
CA SER A 55 -3.07 38.04 -10.64
C SER A 55 -2.92 38.52 -9.20
N GLU A 56 -2.28 37.73 -8.33
CA GLU A 56 -2.15 38.04 -6.90
C GLU A 56 -0.67 38.09 -6.49
N ILE A 57 -0.14 39.31 -6.35
CA ILE A 57 1.27 39.57 -5.99
C ILE A 57 1.66 38.95 -4.64
N SER A 58 0.70 38.76 -3.73
CA SER A 58 0.90 38.15 -2.41
C SER A 58 0.84 36.61 -2.41
N SER A 59 0.46 35.99 -3.53
CA SER A 59 0.34 34.53 -3.62
C SER A 59 1.69 33.91 -3.93
N ASN A 60 2.33 33.32 -2.92
CA ASN A 60 3.66 32.73 -3.06
C ASN A 60 3.64 31.36 -3.77
N SER A 61 2.51 30.66 -3.72
CA SER A 61 2.37 29.31 -4.29
C SER A 61 1.23 29.18 -5.30
N GLY A 62 0.33 30.16 -5.42
CA GLY A 62 -0.87 30.02 -6.25
C GLY A 62 -1.91 29.02 -5.71
N THR A 63 -1.62 28.36 -4.59
CA THR A 63 -2.46 27.31 -3.97
C THR A 63 -2.97 27.69 -2.57
N GLN A 64 -2.64 28.88 -2.07
CA GLN A 64 -2.91 29.31 -0.69
C GLN A 64 -4.40 29.28 -0.31
N CYS A 65 -5.29 29.56 -1.28
CA CYS A 65 -6.75 29.55 -1.08
C CYS A 65 -7.39 28.18 -1.38
N LEU A 66 -6.60 27.21 -1.85
CA LEU A 66 -7.09 25.89 -2.22
C LEU A 66 -6.96 24.93 -1.04
N LYS A 67 -7.97 24.10 -0.88
CA LYS A 67 -7.94 23.01 0.10
C LYS A 67 -7.63 21.71 -0.63
N PRO A 68 -6.51 21.04 -0.30
CA PRO A 68 -6.22 19.75 -0.91
C PRO A 68 -7.18 18.70 -0.37
N GLN A 69 -7.67 17.86 -1.27
CA GLN A 69 -8.32 16.60 -0.93
C GLN A 69 -7.49 15.44 -1.47
N VAL A 70 -7.48 14.33 -0.73
CA VAL A 70 -6.88 13.06 -1.13
C VAL A 70 -7.96 12.00 -1.28
N LEU A 71 -7.81 11.13 -2.28
CA LEU A 71 -8.68 9.99 -2.47
C LEU A 71 -8.28 8.87 -1.50
N MET A 72 -9.20 8.49 -0.64
CA MET A 72 -9.08 7.36 0.28
C MET A 72 -9.91 6.20 -0.25
N ILE A 73 -9.38 4.99 -0.13
CA ILE A 73 -10.11 3.74 -0.38
C ILE A 73 -10.33 2.99 0.91
N GLN A 74 -11.48 2.34 1.04
CA GLN A 74 -11.82 1.44 2.12
C GLN A 74 -11.74 0.01 1.62
N ARG A 75 -11.09 -0.86 2.38
CA ARG A 75 -11.10 -2.29 2.08
C ARG A 75 -12.52 -2.86 2.23
N LYS A 76 -12.89 -3.81 1.38
CA LYS A 76 -14.14 -4.56 1.53
C LYS A 76 -14.16 -5.40 2.81
N ASP A 77 -13.04 -6.07 3.06
CA ASP A 77 -12.85 -6.98 4.18
C ASP A 77 -11.58 -6.60 4.97
N SER A 78 -11.70 -6.60 6.30
CA SER A 78 -10.63 -6.24 7.21
C SER A 78 -9.45 -7.20 7.12
N LEU A 79 -8.26 -6.70 7.42
CA LEU A 79 -7.04 -7.52 7.40
C LEU A 79 -7.16 -8.69 8.38
N GLY A 80 -7.74 -8.44 9.56
CA GLY A 80 -7.97 -9.47 10.56
C GLY A 80 -8.91 -10.57 10.05
N PHE A 81 -10.04 -10.18 9.45
CA PHE A 81 -11.02 -11.13 8.89
C PHE A 81 -10.40 -11.98 7.79
N MET A 82 -9.66 -11.35 6.87
CA MET A 82 -8.95 -12.06 5.80
C MET A 82 -7.86 -13.00 6.31
N ASP A 83 -7.12 -12.64 7.36
CA ASP A 83 -6.08 -13.51 7.94
C ASP A 83 -6.67 -14.74 8.64
N ILE A 84 -7.82 -14.58 9.33
CA ILE A 84 -8.56 -15.72 9.89
C ILE A 84 -9.12 -16.58 8.77
N MET A 85 -9.79 -16.01 7.77
CA MET A 85 -10.41 -16.79 6.70
C MET A 85 -9.39 -17.47 5.77
N ARG A 86 -8.16 -16.97 5.68
CA ARG A 86 -7.04 -17.63 4.98
C ARG A 86 -6.26 -18.63 5.85
N GLY A 87 -6.60 -18.78 7.13
CA GLY A 87 -5.91 -19.70 8.04
C GLY A 87 -4.48 -19.28 8.41
N LYS A 88 -4.14 -17.98 8.31
CA LYS A 88 -2.79 -17.41 8.55
C LYS A 88 -2.52 -17.12 10.04
N TYR A 89 -2.88 -18.05 10.90
CA TYR A 89 -2.66 -18.00 12.33
C TYR A 89 -2.37 -19.41 12.85
N LYS A 90 -1.82 -19.51 14.05
CA LYS A 90 -1.72 -20.79 14.75
C LYS A 90 -2.81 -20.87 15.81
N VAL A 91 -3.48 -22.01 15.86
CA VAL A 91 -4.57 -22.28 16.82
C VAL A 91 -4.06 -22.32 18.27
N ASN A 92 -2.77 -22.41 18.52
CA ASN A 92 -2.19 -22.34 19.86
C ASN A 92 -1.68 -20.94 20.25
N GLU A 93 -1.91 -19.92 19.43
CA GLU A 93 -1.47 -18.53 19.68
C GLU A 93 -2.69 -17.58 19.89
N PRO A 94 -3.43 -17.70 21.01
CA PRO A 94 -4.68 -16.96 21.22
C PRO A 94 -4.50 -15.44 21.17
N GLU A 95 -3.35 -14.91 21.62
CA GLU A 95 -3.09 -13.47 21.60
C GLU A 95 -2.96 -12.91 20.17
N TYR A 96 -2.43 -13.69 19.23
CA TYR A 96 -2.43 -13.30 17.82
C TYR A 96 -3.85 -13.27 17.27
N ILE A 97 -4.65 -14.29 17.59
CA ILE A 97 -6.05 -14.40 17.14
C ILE A 97 -6.87 -13.24 17.69
N LYS A 98 -6.75 -12.93 18.99
CA LYS A 98 -7.36 -11.76 19.63
C LYS A 98 -7.00 -10.46 18.90
N LYS A 99 -5.73 -10.27 18.55
CA LYS A 99 -5.28 -9.11 17.76
C LYS A 99 -6.00 -9.03 16.41
N GLN A 100 -6.18 -10.14 15.70
CA GLN A 100 -6.93 -10.15 14.43
C GLN A 100 -8.41 -9.85 14.66
N LEU A 101 -9.06 -10.49 15.65
CA LEU A 101 -10.47 -10.25 16.00
C LEU A 101 -10.72 -8.78 16.37
N ARG A 102 -9.80 -8.15 17.12
CA ARG A 102 -9.85 -6.72 17.47
C ARG A 102 -9.89 -5.81 16.23
N GLY A 103 -9.21 -6.20 15.17
CA GLY A 103 -9.18 -5.48 13.89
C GLY A 103 -10.40 -5.69 13.00
N MET A 104 -11.35 -6.55 13.37
CA MET A 104 -12.55 -6.81 12.59
C MET A 104 -13.71 -5.87 12.93
N THR A 105 -14.64 -5.76 11.99
CA THR A 105 -15.95 -5.14 12.22
C THR A 105 -16.89 -6.06 12.98
N GLU A 106 -17.98 -5.50 13.51
CA GLU A 106 -19.05 -6.27 14.15
C GLU A 106 -19.65 -7.31 13.21
N GLU A 107 -19.87 -6.93 11.95
CA GLU A 107 -20.47 -7.77 10.93
C GLU A 107 -19.57 -8.96 10.59
N GLU A 108 -18.26 -8.74 10.43
CA GLU A 108 -17.29 -9.81 10.19
C GLU A 108 -17.20 -10.79 11.36
N ARG A 109 -17.21 -10.28 12.60
CA ARG A 109 -17.23 -11.14 13.80
C ARG A 109 -18.49 -11.99 13.85
N LYS A 110 -19.65 -11.40 13.55
CA LYS A 110 -20.92 -12.12 13.47
C LYS A 110 -20.88 -13.21 12.40
N LYS A 111 -20.31 -12.94 11.22
CA LYS A 111 -20.09 -13.97 10.18
C LYS A 111 -19.25 -15.13 10.72
N LEU A 112 -18.13 -14.84 11.41
CA LEU A 112 -17.28 -15.89 12.01
C LEU A 112 -17.99 -16.68 13.12
N GLU A 113 -18.94 -16.09 13.84
CA GLU A 113 -19.69 -16.77 14.89
C GLU A 113 -20.82 -17.64 14.32
N THR A 114 -21.60 -17.12 13.36
CA THR A 114 -22.90 -17.71 13.00
C THR A 114 -22.95 -18.38 11.63
N MET A 115 -22.06 -18.04 10.69
CA MET A 115 -22.14 -18.57 9.32
C MET A 115 -21.30 -19.84 9.13
N ASP A 116 -21.70 -20.68 8.19
CA ASP A 116 -20.89 -21.83 7.79
C ASP A 116 -19.65 -21.40 7.03
N PHE A 117 -18.55 -22.14 7.21
CA PHE A 117 -17.26 -21.80 6.61
C PHE A 117 -17.34 -21.68 5.08
N GLU A 118 -18.05 -22.60 4.42
CA GLU A 118 -18.17 -22.61 2.95
C GLU A 118 -18.93 -21.37 2.45
N ASP A 119 -19.94 -20.91 3.18
CA ASP A 119 -20.69 -19.70 2.83
C ASP A 119 -19.79 -18.46 2.92
N ILE A 120 -19.02 -18.34 4.00
CA ILE A 120 -18.07 -17.22 4.16
C ILE A 120 -17.01 -17.28 3.06
N TRP A 121 -16.48 -18.47 2.76
CA TRP A 121 -15.49 -18.67 1.71
C TRP A 121 -16.02 -18.27 0.33
N HIS A 122 -17.24 -18.69 0.00
CA HIS A 122 -17.92 -18.35 -1.24
C HIS A 122 -18.18 -16.83 -1.35
N LEU A 123 -18.54 -16.16 -0.26
CA LEU A 123 -18.71 -14.70 -0.26
C LEU A 123 -17.42 -13.94 -0.53
N LEU A 124 -16.29 -14.45 -0.04
CA LEU A 124 -14.99 -13.79 -0.18
C LEU A 124 -14.36 -13.98 -1.57
N TRP A 125 -14.51 -15.17 -2.15
CA TRP A 125 -13.78 -15.53 -3.38
C TRP A 125 -14.64 -16.08 -4.54
N GLY A 126 -15.94 -16.28 -4.33
CA GLY A 126 -16.87 -16.83 -5.32
C GLY A 126 -16.60 -18.30 -5.69
N SER A 127 -17.38 -18.82 -6.63
CA SER A 127 -17.25 -20.19 -7.16
C SER A 127 -15.95 -20.43 -7.92
N ASP A 128 -15.41 -19.41 -8.60
CA ASP A 128 -14.25 -19.56 -9.47
C ASP A 128 -12.96 -19.84 -8.67
N ALA A 129 -12.87 -19.34 -7.44
CA ALA A 129 -11.73 -19.62 -6.57
C ALA A 129 -11.73 -21.05 -6.02
N GLU A 130 -12.87 -21.75 -5.99
CA GLU A 130 -12.91 -23.17 -5.63
C GLU A 130 -12.17 -24.04 -6.66
N SER A 131 -12.12 -23.60 -7.92
CA SER A 131 -11.40 -24.27 -9.01
C SER A 131 -9.89 -23.98 -9.01
N SER A 132 -9.48 -22.91 -8.32
CA SER A 132 -8.08 -22.47 -8.25
C SER A 132 -7.25 -23.36 -7.33
N ARG A 133 -6.33 -24.14 -7.92
CA ARG A 133 -5.35 -24.95 -7.18
C ARG A 133 -4.53 -24.13 -6.16
N ARG A 134 -4.41 -22.81 -6.36
CA ARG A 134 -3.68 -21.90 -5.45
C ARG A 134 -4.35 -21.77 -4.08
N TYR A 135 -5.68 -21.87 -4.02
CA TYR A 135 -6.43 -21.67 -2.78
C TYR A 135 -6.98 -22.96 -2.16
N ALA A 136 -6.95 -24.08 -2.89
CA ALA A 136 -7.48 -25.35 -2.40
C ALA A 136 -6.84 -25.83 -1.08
N HIS A 137 -5.51 -25.73 -0.96
CA HIS A 137 -4.80 -26.11 0.26
C HIS A 137 -5.11 -25.16 1.43
N ASP A 138 -5.10 -23.85 1.16
CA ASP A 138 -5.44 -22.82 2.14
C ASP A 138 -6.87 -22.99 2.65
N ARG A 139 -7.81 -23.35 1.76
CA ARG A 139 -9.21 -23.64 2.12
C ARG A 139 -9.33 -24.77 3.13
N ILE A 140 -8.72 -25.92 2.83
CA ILE A 140 -8.78 -27.10 3.71
C ILE A 140 -8.19 -26.78 5.08
N THR A 141 -7.00 -26.18 5.08
CA THR A 141 -6.31 -25.79 6.32
C THR A 141 -7.11 -24.78 7.12
N SER A 142 -7.67 -23.76 6.47
CA SER A 142 -8.46 -22.72 7.13
C SER A 142 -9.77 -23.26 7.71
N LYS A 143 -10.46 -24.12 6.96
CA LYS A 143 -11.69 -24.79 7.41
C LYS A 143 -11.44 -25.58 8.69
N GLN A 144 -10.38 -26.36 8.72
CA GLN A 144 -10.00 -27.15 9.88
C GLN A 144 -9.69 -26.25 11.08
N LYS A 145 -8.86 -25.21 10.90
CA LYS A 145 -8.50 -24.29 11.99
C LYS A 145 -9.71 -23.54 12.56
N LEU A 146 -10.63 -23.07 11.71
CA LEU A 146 -11.84 -22.41 12.20
C LEU A 146 -12.76 -23.38 12.94
N ALA A 147 -12.88 -24.62 12.46
CA ALA A 147 -13.64 -25.66 13.15
C ALA A 147 -13.04 -25.98 14.53
N GLU A 148 -11.70 -26.10 14.63
CA GLU A 148 -10.99 -26.28 15.90
C GLU A 148 -11.22 -25.10 16.85
N LEU A 149 -11.12 -23.85 16.37
CA LEU A 149 -11.42 -22.67 17.18
C LEU A 149 -12.85 -22.64 17.71
N ARG A 150 -13.83 -23.04 16.88
CA ARG A 150 -15.25 -23.09 17.29
C ARG A 150 -15.50 -24.22 18.31
N ALA A 151 -14.89 -25.38 18.12
CA ALA A 151 -15.03 -26.53 19.01
C ALA A 151 -14.34 -26.31 20.37
N GLY A 152 -13.23 -25.58 20.37
CA GLY A 152 -12.44 -25.29 21.55
C GLY A 152 -11.05 -25.94 21.51
N ILE A 153 -10.05 -25.20 21.99
CA ILE A 153 -8.64 -25.58 21.95
C ILE A 153 -8.12 -25.61 23.38
N GLU A 154 -7.37 -26.66 23.70
CA GLU A 154 -6.62 -26.80 24.95
C GLU A 154 -5.14 -26.52 24.69
N LEU A 155 -4.61 -25.52 25.39
CA LEU A 155 -3.18 -25.20 25.35
C LEU A 155 -2.38 -26.15 26.22
N GLU A 156 -1.07 -26.22 26.00
CA GLU A 156 -0.14 -26.99 26.85
C GLU A 156 -0.18 -26.57 28.33
N SER A 157 -0.60 -25.32 28.60
CA SER A 157 -0.83 -24.80 29.95
C SER A 157 -2.10 -25.31 30.62
N GLY A 158 -2.92 -26.12 29.95
CA GLY A 158 -4.24 -26.58 30.40
C GLY A 158 -5.37 -25.56 30.22
N VAL A 159 -5.05 -24.36 29.74
CA VAL A 159 -6.05 -23.31 29.45
C VAL A 159 -6.86 -23.72 28.22
N LYS A 160 -8.18 -23.66 28.34
CA LYS A 160 -9.13 -23.92 27.24
C LYS A 160 -9.77 -22.63 26.76
N TYR A 161 -9.93 -22.49 25.45
CA TYR A 161 -10.67 -21.37 24.88
C TYR A 161 -11.38 -21.76 23.59
N THR A 162 -12.49 -21.09 23.31
CA THR A 162 -13.23 -21.14 22.04
C THR A 162 -13.16 -19.79 21.31
N LEU A 163 -13.55 -19.78 20.03
CA LEU A 163 -13.75 -18.53 19.28
C LEU A 163 -14.67 -17.55 20.03
N ASN A 164 -15.75 -18.05 20.61
CA ASN A 164 -16.72 -17.21 21.34
C ASN A 164 -16.12 -16.62 22.61
N ASP A 165 -15.23 -17.35 23.30
CA ASP A 165 -14.54 -16.80 24.46
C ASP A 165 -13.61 -15.66 24.06
N LEU A 166 -12.90 -15.79 22.94
CA LEU A 166 -12.03 -14.73 22.42
C LEU A 166 -12.82 -13.51 21.95
N LEU A 167 -13.94 -13.72 21.26
CA LEU A 167 -14.83 -12.64 20.81
C LEU A 167 -15.39 -11.84 21.98
N ARG A 168 -15.77 -12.50 23.09
CA ARG A 168 -16.26 -11.82 24.31
C ARG A 168 -15.17 -11.03 25.04
N GLN A 169 -13.91 -11.44 24.92
CA GLN A 169 -12.78 -10.76 25.55
C GLN A 169 -12.32 -9.51 24.78
N GLU A 170 -12.64 -9.40 23.50
CA GLU A 170 -12.15 -8.33 22.64
C GLU A 170 -13.24 -7.31 22.30
N PRO A 171 -13.03 -6.00 22.54
CA PRO A 171 -14.03 -5.00 22.23
C PRO A 171 -14.24 -4.86 20.72
N VAL A 172 -15.46 -4.56 20.30
CA VAL A 172 -15.75 -4.14 18.92
C VAL A 172 -15.37 -2.67 18.79
N VAL A 173 -14.27 -2.40 18.08
CA VAL A 173 -13.71 -1.03 17.95
C VAL A 173 -14.14 -0.38 16.64
N TYR A 174 -14.20 -1.16 15.55
CA TYR A 174 -14.33 -0.64 14.20
C TYR A 174 -15.71 -0.94 13.61
N LYS A 175 -16.37 0.10 13.11
CA LYS A 175 -17.62 -0.04 12.34
C LYS A 175 -17.39 -0.43 10.89
N THR A 176 -16.22 -0.10 10.35
CA THR A 176 -15.85 -0.38 8.97
C THR A 176 -14.44 -0.95 8.89
N PRO A 177 -14.08 -1.65 7.79
CA PRO A 177 -12.70 -2.06 7.54
C PRO A 177 -11.75 -0.87 7.40
N GLU A 178 -10.45 -1.18 7.27
CA GLU A 178 -9.39 -0.19 7.18
C GLU A 178 -9.54 0.72 5.95
N TRP A 179 -9.29 2.01 6.15
CA TRP A 179 -9.02 2.95 5.06
C TRP A 179 -7.53 2.98 4.71
N GLY A 180 -7.23 3.32 3.46
CA GLY A 180 -5.88 3.48 2.95
C GLY A 180 -5.86 4.14 1.57
N PHE A 181 -4.80 3.85 0.81
CA PHE A 181 -4.56 4.38 -0.53
C PHE A 181 -4.51 3.24 -1.53
N PRO A 182 -4.88 3.50 -2.81
CA PRO A 182 -4.88 2.47 -3.81
C PRO A 182 -3.47 1.99 -4.10
N LYS A 183 -3.28 0.67 -4.08
CA LYS A 183 -1.97 0.01 -4.25
C LYS A 183 -2.14 -1.49 -4.44
N GLY A 184 -1.17 -2.10 -5.12
CA GLY A 184 -1.02 -3.54 -5.09
C GLY A 184 0.36 -4.02 -5.49
N ARG A 185 0.42 -5.28 -5.91
CA ARG A 185 1.68 -5.98 -6.11
C ARG A 185 2.02 -6.00 -7.58
N ARG A 186 3.31 -5.94 -7.85
CA ARG A 186 3.83 -5.97 -9.19
C ARG A 186 3.71 -7.35 -9.80
N ASP A 187 3.19 -7.39 -11.02
CA ASP A 187 3.20 -8.59 -11.84
C ASP A 187 4.60 -8.90 -12.38
N PRO A 188 4.86 -10.14 -12.83
CA PRO A 188 6.13 -10.47 -13.45
C PRO A 188 6.44 -9.53 -14.63
N HIS A 189 7.64 -8.93 -14.63
CA HIS A 189 8.12 -8.00 -15.66
C HIS A 189 7.39 -6.65 -15.76
N GLU A 190 6.44 -6.37 -14.87
CA GLU A 190 5.82 -5.06 -14.76
C GLU A 190 6.79 -4.07 -14.09
N LEU A 191 6.70 -2.79 -14.44
CA LEU A 191 7.43 -1.71 -13.78
C LEU A 191 6.66 -1.14 -12.59
N ASP A 192 7.37 -0.61 -11.60
CA ASP A 192 6.79 -0.08 -10.36
C ASP A 192 5.70 0.96 -10.60
N ILE A 193 5.92 1.89 -11.54
CA ILE A 193 4.94 2.90 -11.88
C ILE A 193 3.76 2.33 -12.67
N GLN A 194 3.99 1.34 -13.54
CA GLN A 194 2.90 0.70 -14.28
C GLN A 194 1.98 -0.03 -13.30
N CYS A 195 2.57 -0.77 -12.36
CA CYS A 195 1.85 -1.41 -11.26
C CYS A 195 1.01 -0.38 -10.49
N ALA A 196 1.61 0.74 -10.08
CA ALA A 196 0.88 1.76 -9.32
C ALA A 196 -0.36 2.29 -10.05
N PHE A 197 -0.27 2.59 -11.35
CA PHE A 197 -1.39 3.14 -12.12
C PHE A 197 -2.41 2.07 -12.56
N ARG A 198 -1.98 0.83 -12.80
CA ARG A 198 -2.89 -0.30 -12.99
C ARG A 198 -3.74 -0.53 -11.73
N GLU A 199 -3.11 -0.59 -10.57
CA GLU A 199 -3.79 -0.79 -9.29
C GLU A 199 -4.73 0.39 -8.95
N LEU A 200 -4.37 1.61 -9.35
CA LEU A 200 -5.27 2.76 -9.27
C LEU A 200 -6.53 2.54 -10.11
N GLU A 201 -6.38 2.08 -11.36
CA GLU A 201 -7.51 1.81 -12.25
C GLU A 201 -8.39 0.68 -11.71
N GLU A 202 -7.80 -0.45 -11.30
CA GLU A 202 -8.52 -1.61 -10.74
C GLU A 202 -9.32 -1.23 -9.48
N GLU A 203 -8.73 -0.47 -8.55
CA GLU A 203 -9.36 -0.15 -7.26
C GLU A 203 -10.26 1.10 -7.29
N THR A 204 -10.14 1.99 -8.29
CA THR A 204 -10.85 3.28 -8.30
C THR A 204 -11.55 3.63 -9.61
N SER A 205 -11.35 2.85 -10.66
CA SER A 205 -11.73 3.15 -12.04
C SER A 205 -11.11 4.45 -12.58
N ILE A 206 -10.15 5.07 -11.90
CA ILE A 206 -9.46 6.28 -12.40
C ILE A 206 -8.45 5.85 -13.44
N VAL A 207 -8.67 6.28 -14.68
CA VAL A 207 -7.77 5.98 -15.79
C VAL A 207 -6.64 7.02 -15.87
N GLU A 208 -5.53 6.64 -16.50
CA GLU A 208 -4.34 7.50 -16.59
C GLU A 208 -4.63 8.87 -17.26
N SER A 209 -5.60 8.96 -18.17
CA SER A 209 -5.98 10.23 -18.82
C SER A 209 -6.70 11.22 -17.90
N GLU A 210 -7.22 10.78 -16.76
CA GLU A 210 -7.90 11.62 -15.77
C GLU A 210 -6.95 12.20 -14.73
N VAL A 211 -5.66 11.90 -14.82
CA VAL A 211 -4.66 12.30 -13.84
C VAL A 211 -3.42 12.88 -14.50
N LEU A 212 -2.83 13.86 -13.82
CA LEU A 212 -1.54 14.40 -14.19
C LEU A 212 -0.48 13.95 -13.18
N LYS A 213 0.50 13.20 -13.71
CA LYS A 213 1.63 12.63 -12.98
C LYS A 213 2.54 13.75 -12.42
N VAL A 214 2.88 13.68 -11.13
CA VAL A 214 3.79 14.63 -10.46
C VAL A 214 5.22 14.09 -10.50
N MET A 215 6.02 14.58 -11.44
CA MET A 215 7.31 13.94 -11.80
C MET A 215 8.50 14.41 -10.95
N ASN A 216 8.40 15.56 -10.30
CA ASN A 216 9.50 16.23 -9.59
C ASN A 216 9.53 15.91 -8.08
N VAL A 217 8.85 14.84 -7.65
CA VAL A 217 8.84 14.35 -6.28
C VAL A 217 9.12 12.85 -6.29
N ALA A 218 10.01 12.40 -5.41
CA ALA A 218 10.23 10.97 -5.21
C ALA A 218 8.96 10.32 -4.61
N PRO A 219 8.65 9.05 -4.93
CA PRO A 219 7.52 8.35 -4.32
C PRO A 219 7.62 8.37 -2.78
N LEU A 220 6.48 8.57 -2.12
CA LEU A 220 6.41 8.53 -0.66
C LEU A 220 6.44 7.08 -0.20
N ILE A 221 7.32 6.76 0.77
CA ILE A 221 7.58 5.38 1.16
C ILE A 221 7.07 5.11 2.57
N GLU A 222 6.15 4.16 2.69
CA GLU A 222 5.67 3.57 3.94
C GLU A 222 6.42 2.25 4.16
N GLN A 223 7.10 2.07 5.31
CA GLN A 223 7.79 0.81 5.66
C GLN A 223 7.46 0.42 7.10
N PHE A 224 6.91 -0.78 7.29
CA PHE A 224 6.43 -1.24 8.60
C PHE A 224 6.40 -2.76 8.71
N TYR A 225 6.32 -3.28 9.93
CA TYR A 225 6.09 -4.69 10.19
C TYR A 225 4.59 -4.95 10.35
N GLY A 226 4.05 -5.86 9.55
CA GLY A 226 2.67 -6.29 9.67
C GLY A 226 2.42 -7.08 10.96
N SER A 227 1.16 -7.30 11.29
CA SER A 227 0.76 -8.10 12.46
C SER A 227 1.37 -9.51 12.43
N ASN A 228 1.62 -10.05 11.25
CA ASN A 228 2.26 -11.33 10.96
C ASN A 228 3.81 -11.32 11.02
N GLY A 229 4.43 -10.20 11.39
CA GLY A 229 5.89 -10.06 11.48
C GLY A 229 6.60 -9.91 10.13
N ILE A 230 5.87 -9.83 9.01
CA ILE A 230 6.45 -9.60 7.69
C ILE A 230 6.76 -8.11 7.54
N HIS A 231 7.94 -7.80 6.99
CA HIS A 231 8.33 -6.43 6.66
C HIS A 231 7.72 -6.02 5.32
N TYR A 232 6.93 -4.95 5.32
CA TYR A 232 6.25 -4.40 4.15
C TYR A 232 6.82 -3.06 3.75
N ARG A 233 6.81 -2.79 2.44
CA ARG A 233 7.18 -1.49 1.86
C ARG A 233 6.12 -1.08 0.83
N HIS A 234 5.46 0.04 1.03
CA HIS A 234 4.59 0.64 0.02
C HIS A 234 5.24 1.90 -0.55
N SER A 235 5.29 2.00 -1.87
CA SER A 235 5.79 3.20 -2.57
C SER A 235 4.63 3.89 -3.29
N TYR A 236 4.36 5.13 -2.92
CA TYR A 236 3.24 5.91 -3.42
C TYR A 236 3.70 7.01 -4.38
N TYR A 237 3.33 6.90 -5.64
CA TYR A 237 3.48 7.96 -6.63
C TYR A 237 2.42 9.05 -6.40
N LEU A 238 2.70 10.28 -6.83
CA LEU A 238 1.76 11.40 -6.68
C LEU A 238 1.09 11.71 -8.00
N ALA A 239 -0.22 11.89 -7.97
CA ALA A 239 -0.99 12.27 -9.15
C ALA A 239 -2.06 13.32 -8.80
N TYR A 240 -2.19 14.33 -9.66
CA TYR A 240 -3.22 15.34 -9.57
C TYR A 240 -4.43 14.92 -10.41
N TYR A 241 -5.60 14.78 -9.79
CA TYR A 241 -6.84 14.46 -10.51
C TYR A 241 -7.35 15.67 -11.29
N VAL A 242 -7.51 15.48 -12.60
CA VAL A 242 -8.04 16.48 -13.54
C VAL A 242 -9.35 16.04 -14.20
N GLY A 243 -9.82 14.83 -13.88
CA GLY A 243 -11.14 14.39 -14.32
C GLY A 243 -12.26 15.24 -13.70
N GLU A 244 -13.39 15.26 -14.40
CA GLU A 244 -14.56 16.06 -14.01
C GLU A 244 -15.64 15.23 -13.31
N ARG A 245 -15.55 13.90 -13.41
CA ARG A 245 -16.54 13.00 -12.83
C ARG A 245 -16.34 12.84 -11.32
N ASN A 246 -17.43 12.49 -10.66
CA ASN A 246 -17.36 12.06 -9.27
C ASN A 246 -16.81 10.64 -9.20
N ILE A 247 -15.82 10.44 -8.32
CA ILE A 247 -15.29 9.13 -7.99
C ILE A 247 -16.10 8.55 -6.84
N SER A 248 -16.73 7.42 -7.09
CA SER A 248 -17.55 6.69 -6.13
C SER A 248 -17.41 5.19 -6.34
N PHE A 249 -17.78 4.41 -5.33
CA PHE A 249 -17.83 2.96 -5.45
C PHE A 249 -18.79 2.53 -6.56
N ASP A 250 -18.35 1.59 -7.39
CA ASP A 250 -19.12 0.98 -8.46
C ASP A 250 -19.22 -0.53 -8.23
N ALA A 251 -20.40 -0.98 -7.81
CA ALA A 251 -20.68 -2.40 -7.58
C ALA A 251 -20.73 -3.22 -8.88
N LEU A 252 -20.87 -2.58 -10.04
CA LEU A 252 -20.88 -3.24 -11.34
C LEU A 252 -19.46 -3.49 -11.87
N ASN A 253 -18.45 -2.79 -11.35
CA ASN A 253 -17.05 -3.07 -11.65
C ASN A 253 -16.59 -4.29 -10.81
N PRO A 254 -16.33 -5.46 -11.43
CA PRO A 254 -15.97 -6.67 -10.69
C PRO A 254 -14.63 -6.57 -9.97
N GLU A 255 -13.67 -5.83 -10.51
CA GLU A 255 -12.34 -5.66 -9.91
C GLU A 255 -12.45 -4.84 -8.62
N MET A 256 -13.14 -3.69 -8.69
CA MET A 256 -13.40 -2.85 -7.54
C MET A 256 -14.25 -3.57 -6.49
N ALA A 257 -15.36 -4.19 -6.89
CA ALA A 257 -16.29 -4.87 -5.98
C ALA A 257 -15.70 -6.10 -5.27
N ARG A 258 -14.56 -6.60 -5.76
CA ARG A 258 -13.81 -7.70 -5.12
C ARG A 258 -13.04 -7.23 -3.91
N GLU A 259 -12.43 -6.04 -3.94
CA GLU A 259 -11.43 -5.63 -2.93
C GLU A 259 -11.81 -4.36 -2.16
N ILE A 260 -12.63 -3.50 -2.76
CA ILE A 260 -12.97 -2.18 -2.25
C ILE A 260 -14.39 -2.19 -1.69
N GLY A 261 -14.55 -1.63 -0.49
CA GLY A 261 -15.84 -1.43 0.16
C GLY A 261 -16.39 -0.02 -0.09
N ASN A 262 -15.51 0.97 -0.22
CA ASN A 262 -15.92 2.36 -0.45
C ASN A 262 -14.76 3.24 -0.95
N LEU A 263 -15.08 4.39 -1.52
CA LEU A 263 -14.13 5.45 -1.90
C LEU A 263 -14.60 6.79 -1.34
N LYS A 264 -13.64 7.63 -0.93
CA LYS A 264 -13.97 8.95 -0.39
C LYS A 264 -12.89 9.98 -0.67
N TRP A 265 -13.29 11.12 -1.21
CA TRP A 265 -12.47 12.32 -1.18
C TRP A 265 -12.52 12.95 0.21
N THR A 266 -11.35 13.16 0.79
CA THR A 266 -11.21 13.65 2.18
C THR A 266 -10.20 14.78 2.21
N ASN A 267 -10.36 15.74 3.12
CA ASN A 267 -9.25 16.66 3.39
C ASN A 267 -8.14 15.91 4.16
N LEU A 268 -6.94 16.48 4.22
CA LEU A 268 -5.79 15.77 4.81
C LEU A 268 -5.94 15.47 6.31
N ASP A 269 -6.62 16.33 7.08
CA ASP A 269 -6.84 16.10 8.51
C ASP A 269 -7.86 14.98 8.73
N GLU A 270 -8.97 15.01 8.00
CA GLU A 270 -9.98 13.94 7.97
C GLU A 270 -9.37 12.60 7.53
N ALA A 271 -8.47 12.61 6.54
CA ALA A 271 -7.76 11.42 6.11
C ALA A 271 -6.92 10.82 7.24
N VAL A 272 -6.24 11.64 8.05
CA VAL A 272 -5.46 11.18 9.21
C VAL A 272 -6.37 10.56 10.27
N GLU A 273 -7.56 11.13 10.49
CA GLU A 273 -8.55 10.61 11.44
C GLU A 273 -9.22 9.31 10.97
N LEU A 274 -9.42 9.14 9.67
CA LEU A 274 -9.95 7.90 9.09
C LEU A 274 -8.99 6.72 9.19
N LEU A 275 -7.68 6.97 9.21
CA LEU A 275 -6.69 5.92 9.35
C LEU A 275 -6.67 5.37 10.79
N ARG A 276 -6.60 4.04 10.89
CA ARG A 276 -6.51 3.37 12.19
C ARG A 276 -5.36 3.94 13.05
N PRO A 277 -5.54 4.07 14.37
CA PRO A 277 -4.55 4.69 15.27
C PRO A 277 -3.13 4.14 15.13
N GLU A 278 -3.01 2.82 14.95
CA GLU A 278 -1.74 2.09 14.83
C GLU A 278 -0.99 2.30 13.49
N ASN A 279 -1.63 2.86 12.46
CA ASN A 279 -1.04 3.07 11.14
C ASN A 279 -0.17 4.34 11.11
N ILE A 280 0.86 4.40 11.96
CA ILE A 280 1.71 5.58 12.16
C ILE A 280 2.45 5.97 10.87
N GLU A 281 3.00 4.98 10.16
CA GLU A 281 3.75 5.20 8.92
C GLU A 281 2.83 5.73 7.82
N LYS A 282 1.60 5.19 7.71
CA LYS A 282 0.59 5.70 6.76
C LYS A 282 0.15 7.12 7.07
N LYS A 283 -0.01 7.47 8.35
CA LYS A 283 -0.30 8.85 8.77
C LYS A 283 0.86 9.78 8.42
N THR A 284 2.10 9.28 8.52
CA THR A 284 3.30 10.02 8.11
C THR A 284 3.29 10.34 6.61
N ILE A 285 2.77 9.45 5.76
CA ILE A 285 2.58 9.72 4.31
C ILE A 285 1.67 10.93 4.09
N LEU A 286 0.57 11.07 4.83
CA LEU A 286 -0.33 12.23 4.73
C LEU A 286 0.35 13.53 5.19
N LEU A 287 1.15 13.47 6.24
CA LEU A 287 1.92 14.62 6.72
C LEU A 287 2.98 15.06 5.69
N GLN A 288 3.66 14.09 5.06
CA GLN A 288 4.58 14.35 3.96
C GLN A 288 3.86 14.99 2.76
N LEU A 289 2.70 14.46 2.37
CA LEU A 289 1.85 15.03 1.33
C LEU A 289 1.44 16.46 1.67
N SER A 290 0.99 16.72 2.91
CA SER A 290 0.64 18.07 3.39
C SER A 290 1.81 19.04 3.28
N SER A 291 3.02 18.60 3.66
CA SER A 291 4.23 19.40 3.54
C SER A 291 4.58 19.71 2.08
N ILE A 292 4.50 18.72 1.19
CA ILE A 292 4.76 18.89 -0.24
C ILE A 292 3.76 19.89 -0.83
N LEU A 293 2.47 19.68 -0.62
CA LEU A 293 1.41 20.53 -1.19
C LEU A 293 1.43 21.97 -0.65
N ARG A 294 2.02 22.20 0.52
CA ARG A 294 2.17 23.52 1.15
C ARG A 294 3.43 24.26 0.71
N ASN A 295 4.55 23.54 0.64
CA ASN A 295 5.89 24.15 0.54
C ASN A 295 6.53 23.96 -0.85
N PHE A 296 5.98 23.09 -1.67
CA PHE A 296 6.55 22.72 -2.96
C PHE A 296 5.51 22.82 -4.07
N SER A 297 5.91 23.37 -5.21
CA SER A 297 5.05 23.37 -6.40
C SER A 297 5.31 22.08 -7.20
N PRO A 298 4.40 21.08 -7.15
CA PRO A 298 4.55 19.89 -7.98
C PRO A 298 4.55 20.34 -9.45
N VAL A 299 5.54 19.89 -10.22
CA VAL A 299 5.59 20.08 -11.66
C VAL A 299 4.70 19.01 -12.26
N ILE A 300 3.54 19.48 -12.69
CA ILE A 300 2.50 18.67 -13.30
C ILE A 300 2.75 18.69 -14.80
N LYS A 301 3.11 17.54 -15.39
CA LYS A 301 3.35 17.44 -16.83
C LYS A 301 2.15 16.81 -17.53
N PRO A 302 1.49 17.52 -18.47
CA PRO A 302 0.49 16.91 -19.35
C PRO A 302 1.13 16.00 -20.40
N GLN A 303 2.42 16.21 -20.72
CA GLN A 303 3.19 15.44 -21.69
C GLN A 303 4.65 15.32 -21.24
N LEU A 304 5.23 14.12 -21.34
CA LEU A 304 6.67 13.92 -21.20
C LEU A 304 7.33 14.17 -22.56
N TYR A 305 8.12 15.24 -22.66
CA TYR A 305 8.94 15.56 -23.84
C TYR A 305 8.17 15.75 -25.17
N GLY A 306 6.97 16.35 -25.14
CA GLY A 306 6.23 16.70 -26.36
C GLY A 306 5.71 15.51 -27.18
N LYS A 307 5.80 14.30 -26.63
CA LYS A 307 5.12 13.10 -27.10
C LYS A 307 3.88 12.87 -26.25
N LEU A 308 2.81 12.33 -26.85
CA LEU A 308 1.62 11.92 -26.10
C LEU A 308 2.06 10.92 -25.01
N LEU A 309 1.44 10.92 -23.83
CA LEU A 309 1.81 10.02 -22.72
C LEU A 309 1.83 8.54 -23.15
N ASN A 310 1.00 8.18 -24.12
CA ASN A 310 0.89 6.85 -24.71
C ASN A 310 2.06 6.47 -25.66
N GLU A 311 2.91 7.44 -26.05
CA GLU A 311 4.05 7.27 -26.95
C GLU A 311 5.40 7.18 -26.22
N ASN A 312 5.42 7.44 -24.90
CA ASN A 312 6.61 7.28 -24.08
C ASN A 312 6.68 5.87 -23.51
N THR A 313 7.86 5.25 -23.54
CA THR A 313 8.01 3.92 -22.94
C THR A 313 7.86 4.02 -21.42
N SER A 314 7.22 3.04 -20.81
CA SER A 314 7.01 3.00 -19.35
C SER A 314 8.33 3.05 -18.57
N GLU A 315 9.43 2.54 -19.15
CA GLU A 315 10.78 2.65 -18.59
C GLU A 315 11.28 4.10 -18.53
N GLU A 316 11.06 4.89 -19.58
CA GLU A 316 11.42 6.32 -19.59
C GLU A 316 10.59 7.08 -18.57
N GLN A 317 9.29 6.79 -18.47
CA GLN A 317 8.42 7.39 -17.45
C GLN A 317 8.93 7.08 -16.03
N GLN A 318 9.33 5.84 -15.75
CA GLN A 318 9.90 5.47 -14.45
C GLN A 318 11.27 6.14 -14.20
N ARG A 319 12.12 6.29 -15.22
CA ARG A 319 13.41 7.00 -15.10
C ARG A 319 13.22 8.51 -14.89
N GLN A 320 12.12 9.08 -15.39
CA GLN A 320 11.80 10.50 -15.33
C GLN A 320 11.07 10.92 -14.06
N TYR A 321 10.46 9.99 -13.31
CA TYR A 321 10.07 10.25 -11.92
C TYR A 321 11.36 10.36 -11.09
N VAL A 322 11.72 11.58 -10.73
CA VAL A 322 13.13 11.93 -10.53
C VAL A 322 13.74 11.31 -9.26
N TYR A 323 14.95 10.80 -9.49
CA TYR A 323 16.04 10.41 -8.58
C TYR A 323 15.95 9.03 -7.91
N LYS A 324 16.46 8.02 -8.63
CA LYS A 324 17.06 6.84 -7.98
C LYS A 324 18.20 7.29 -7.08
N SER A 325 18.32 6.71 -5.90
CA SER A 325 19.52 6.73 -5.04
C SER A 325 20.74 6.04 -5.65
N ASN A 326 20.87 5.98 -6.98
CA ASN A 326 22.03 5.43 -7.69
C ASN A 326 23.08 6.50 -7.95
N GLY A 327 23.27 7.41 -7.00
CA GLY A 327 24.50 8.20 -6.94
C GLY A 327 25.63 7.26 -6.54
N THR A 328 26.31 6.66 -7.51
CA THR A 328 27.73 6.40 -7.31
C THR A 328 28.34 7.77 -7.12
N VAL A 329 28.69 8.11 -5.89
CA VAL A 329 29.55 9.26 -5.63
C VAL A 329 30.87 8.93 -6.33
N GLN A 330 31.05 9.41 -7.55
CA GLN A 330 32.37 9.57 -8.15
C GLN A 330 33.03 10.78 -7.48
N GLY A 331 33.31 10.63 -6.20
CA GLY A 331 34.42 11.31 -5.56
C GLY A 331 35.54 10.29 -5.52
N GLN A 332 36.68 10.60 -6.14
CA GLN A 332 37.91 9.86 -5.86
C GLN A 332 38.15 9.91 -4.34
N VAL A 333 37.85 8.81 -3.67
CA VAL A 333 38.34 8.58 -2.32
C VAL A 333 39.81 8.27 -2.50
N ASP A 334 40.64 9.30 -2.37
CA ASP A 334 42.09 9.13 -2.24
C ASP A 334 42.34 8.18 -1.07
N LYS A 335 42.86 6.99 -1.40
CA LYS A 335 43.19 5.98 -0.42
C LYS A 335 44.31 6.51 0.47
N THR A 336 44.14 6.24 1.77
CA THR A 336 45.19 6.08 2.78
C THR A 336 45.97 7.32 3.22
N LYS A 337 45.57 7.87 4.39
CA LYS A 337 46.54 8.08 5.48
C LYS A 337 46.03 7.43 6.75
N ARG A 338 46.71 6.33 7.14
CA ARG A 338 46.63 5.72 8.47
C ARG A 338 46.92 6.80 9.50
N PHE A 339 45.97 7.09 10.40
CA PHE A 339 46.29 7.74 11.67
C PHE A 339 46.28 6.67 12.76
N PHE A 340 47.48 6.16 13.03
CA PHE A 340 47.75 5.46 14.28
C PHE A 340 47.62 6.45 15.44
N GLY A 341 46.95 6.01 16.50
CA GLY A 341 46.90 6.75 17.75
C GLY A 341 48.30 6.97 18.31
N ALA A 342 48.57 8.21 18.73
CA ALA A 342 49.64 8.54 19.64
C ALA A 342 49.03 9.20 20.88
N LYS A 343 49.38 8.61 22.02
CA LYS A 343 49.10 9.05 23.39
C LYS A 343 49.81 10.38 23.74
N GLN A 344 49.35 10.97 24.85
CA GLN A 344 50.02 11.94 25.74
C GLN A 344 50.04 13.41 25.22
N THR A 345 49.81 14.45 26.03
CA THR A 345 49.84 14.62 27.49
C THR A 345 49.08 15.89 27.87
N ALA A 346 48.48 15.90 29.06
CA ALA A 346 48.09 17.12 29.76
C ALA A 346 49.35 17.94 30.13
N GLY A 347 49.25 19.27 30.05
CA GLY A 347 50.26 20.19 30.53
C GLY A 347 49.72 21.62 30.57
N ARG A 348 49.52 22.14 31.79
CA ARG A 348 49.23 23.54 32.11
C ARG A 348 50.22 24.50 31.46
N VAL A 349 49.75 25.69 31.07
CA VAL A 349 50.11 26.99 31.70
C VAL A 349 48.85 27.83 31.77
#